data_AF-A0A917FDF8-F1
#
_entry.id   AF-A0A917FDF8-F1
#
_cell.length_a   1.000
_cell.length_b   1.000
_cell.length_c   1.000
_cell.angle_alpha   90.00
_cell.angle_beta   90.00
_cell.angle_gamma   90.00
#
_symmetry.space_group_name_H-M   'P 1'
#
loop_
_entity.id
_entity.type
_entity.pdbx_description
1 polymer ?
#
loop_
_entity_poly.entity_id
_entity_poly.type
_entity_poly.pdbx_seq_one_letter_code
_entity_poly.pdbx_strand_id
1 'polypeptide(L)'
;MFKLNDRIDNDTFEICKLSLCEVRLMNDANYPWIILIPMMEGLTELHHIPADRQSELYSEINQVSQIMEDIFAPKSLNVAALGNVVSQLHIHVIARFENDQTWPGPVWGQHPARPYEDKNTLNRLENAFKQLQSRA
;
A
#
# COMPACT_ATOMS: atom_id res chain seq x y z
N MET A 1 20.37 8.24 -4.15
CA MET A 1 19.22 8.26 -5.08
C MET A 1 18.22 7.21 -4.60
N PHE A 2 16.92 7.48 -4.61
CA PHE A 2 15.91 6.45 -4.25
C PHE A 2 16.04 5.22 -5.17
N LYS A 3 16.06 4.03 -4.58
CA LYS A 3 16.00 2.75 -5.28
C LYS A 3 14.99 1.86 -4.55
N LEU A 4 14.00 1.34 -5.28
CA LEU A 4 13.04 0.38 -4.73
C LEU A 4 13.76 -0.94 -4.39
N ASN A 5 13.40 -1.54 -3.27
CA ASN A 5 13.91 -2.84 -2.87
C ASN A 5 13.43 -3.93 -3.85
N ASP A 6 14.35 -4.78 -4.30
CA ASP A 6 14.08 -5.80 -5.33
C ASP A 6 12.97 -6.78 -4.91
N ARG A 7 12.80 -7.07 -3.61
CA ARG A 7 11.70 -7.92 -3.14
C ARG A 7 10.36 -7.21 -3.25
N ILE A 8 10.30 -5.93 -2.86
CA ILE A 8 9.07 -5.14 -3.03
C ILE A 8 8.70 -5.09 -4.51
N ASP A 9 9.67 -4.84 -5.39
CA ASP A 9 9.42 -4.77 -6.83
C ASP A 9 8.87 -6.09 -7.39
N ASN A 10 9.46 -7.23 -7.01
CA ASN A 10 9.01 -8.55 -7.45
C ASN A 10 7.64 -8.97 -6.87
N ASP A 11 7.33 -8.56 -5.64
CA ASP A 11 6.11 -8.98 -4.94
C ASP A 11 4.90 -8.07 -5.25
N THR A 12 5.08 -6.98 -6.01
CA THR A 12 4.04 -5.96 -6.20
C THR A 12 3.94 -5.39 -7.62
N PHE A 13 2.76 -4.87 -7.97
CA PHE A 13 2.53 -4.14 -9.21
C PHE A 13 2.49 -2.64 -8.97
N GLU A 14 3.23 -1.84 -9.75
CA GLU A 14 3.15 -0.37 -9.69
C GLU A 14 1.75 0.13 -10.06
N ILE A 15 1.21 1.08 -9.29
CA ILE A 15 -0.06 1.77 -9.60
C ILE A 15 0.22 3.19 -10.07
N CYS A 16 0.90 3.99 -9.24
CA CYS A 16 1.24 5.38 -9.54
C CYS A 16 2.32 5.91 -8.59
N LYS A 17 2.71 7.17 -8.80
CA LYS A 17 3.55 7.95 -7.88
C LYS A 17 2.77 9.16 -7.40
N LEU A 18 2.71 9.32 -6.09
CA LEU A 18 2.24 10.53 -5.42
C LEU A 18 3.42 11.48 -5.21
N SER A 19 3.25 12.51 -4.38
CA SER A 19 4.26 13.54 -4.16
C SER A 19 5.44 13.02 -3.34
N LEU A 20 5.16 12.17 -2.34
CA LEU A 20 6.15 11.53 -1.48
C LEU A 20 6.31 10.04 -1.78
N CYS A 21 5.22 9.30 -2.00
CA CYS A 21 5.27 7.85 -2.10
C CYS A 21 5.07 7.30 -3.52
N GLU A 22 5.75 6.20 -3.82
CA GLU A 22 5.31 5.26 -4.83
C GLU A 22 4.20 4.38 -4.25
N VAL A 23 3.13 4.16 -5.02
CA VAL A 23 1.96 3.38 -4.59
C VAL A 23 1.91 2.11 -5.42
N ARG A 24 1.89 0.95 -4.75
CA ARG A 24 1.92 -0.36 -5.40
C ARG A 24 0.87 -1.30 -4.83
N LEU A 25 0.39 -2.22 -5.65
CA LEU A 25 -0.52 -3.31 -5.28
C LEU A 25 0.30 -4.54 -4.90
N MET A 26 0.16 -5.03 -3.67
CA MET A 26 0.74 -6.32 -3.28
C MET A 26 0.13 -7.44 -4.13
N ASN A 27 0.95 -8.33 -4.70
CA ASN A 27 0.48 -9.47 -5.50
C ASN A 27 -0.05 -10.62 -4.62
N ASP A 28 -0.99 -10.30 -3.75
CA ASP A 28 -1.71 -11.24 -2.90
C ASP A 28 -3.22 -10.94 -2.94
N ALA A 29 -3.92 -11.59 -3.88
CA ALA A 29 -5.35 -11.53 -4.08
C ALA A 29 -6.18 -12.17 -2.95
N ASN A 30 -5.58 -12.63 -1.86
CA ASN A 30 -6.32 -12.96 -0.64
C ASN A 30 -6.95 -11.70 0.00
N TYR A 31 -6.32 -10.53 -0.18
CA TYR A 31 -6.79 -9.26 0.39
C TYR A 31 -6.53 -8.11 -0.60
N PRO A 32 -7.42 -7.11 -0.73
CA PRO A 32 -7.04 -5.88 -1.40
C PRO A 32 -5.99 -5.14 -0.55
N TRP A 33 -4.78 -5.02 -1.08
CA TRP A 33 -3.61 -4.60 -0.29
C TRP A 33 -2.69 -3.66 -1.07
N ILE A 34 -2.69 -2.38 -0.68
CA ILE A 34 -1.76 -1.38 -1.19
C ILE A 34 -0.55 -1.24 -0.25
N ILE A 35 0.61 -0.98 -0.83
CA ILE A 35 1.78 -0.48 -0.11
C ILE A 35 2.17 0.92 -0.63
N LEU A 36 2.47 1.82 0.31
CA LEU A 36 3.11 3.11 0.03
C LEU A 36 4.60 3.01 0.36
N ILE A 37 5.47 3.46 -0.54
CA ILE A 37 6.91 3.50 -0.35
C ILE A 37 7.38 4.95 -0.50
N PRO A 38 7.76 5.65 0.59
CA PRO A 38 8.33 6.98 0.50
C PRO A 38 9.58 6.96 -0.41
N MET A 39 9.61 7.82 -1.43
CA MET A 39 10.66 7.89 -2.44
C MET A 39 11.92 8.63 -1.93
N MET A 40 12.39 8.24 -0.74
CA MET A 40 13.57 8.77 -0.07
C MET A 40 14.55 7.64 0.26
N GLU A 41 15.85 7.90 0.10
CA GLU A 41 16.89 6.90 0.32
C GLU A 41 17.15 6.66 1.83
N GLY A 42 17.40 5.41 2.21
CA GLY A 42 17.86 5.06 3.56
C GLY A 42 16.78 5.07 4.66
N LEU A 43 15.51 5.31 4.33
CA LEU A 43 14.43 5.24 5.31
C LEU A 43 14.09 3.80 5.67
N THR A 44 14.00 3.55 6.97
CA THR A 44 13.55 2.26 7.52
C THR A 44 12.41 2.42 8.52
N GLU A 45 12.36 3.55 9.22
CA GLU A 45 11.35 3.85 10.23
C GLU A 45 10.57 5.13 9.89
N LEU A 46 9.32 5.22 10.33
CA LEU A 46 8.47 6.41 10.11
C LEU A 46 9.13 7.70 10.63
N HIS A 47 9.81 7.64 11.77
CA HIS A 47 10.45 8.81 12.37
C HIS A 47 11.73 9.27 11.64
N HIS A 48 12.23 8.48 10.66
CA HIS A 48 13.32 8.92 9.78
C HIS A 48 12.83 9.92 8.72
N ILE A 49 11.51 10.01 8.50
CA ILE A 49 10.93 11.00 7.59
C ILE A 49 11.15 12.41 8.17
N PRO A 50 11.70 13.36 7.38
CA PRO A 50 11.85 14.74 7.79
C PRO A 50 10.53 15.33 8.32
N ALA A 51 10.61 16.09 9.42
CA ALA A 51 9.43 16.58 10.12
C ALA A 51 8.49 17.42 9.23
N ASP A 52 9.04 18.15 8.26
CA ASP A 52 8.30 18.95 7.27
C ASP A 52 7.58 18.10 6.20
N ARG A 53 7.93 16.82 6.06
CA ARG A 53 7.32 15.86 5.12
C ARG A 53 6.37 14.86 5.79
N GLN A 54 6.34 14.78 7.13
CA GLN A 54 5.51 13.80 7.84
C GLN A 54 4.01 14.02 7.59
N SER A 55 3.56 15.28 7.56
CA SER A 55 2.16 15.62 7.24
C SER A 55 1.75 15.19 5.84
N GLU A 56 2.67 15.26 4.87
CA GLU A 56 2.46 14.79 3.51
C GLU A 56 2.30 13.27 3.46
N LEU A 57 3.15 12.50 4.18
CA LEU A 57 2.96 11.05 4.31
C LEU A 57 1.56 10.72 4.85
N TYR A 58 1.15 11.37 5.94
CA TYR A 58 -0.18 11.13 6.53
C TYR A 58 -1.31 11.47 5.55
N SER A 59 -1.16 12.55 4.78
CA SER A 59 -2.12 12.92 3.74
C SER A 59 -2.21 11.84 2.66
N GLU A 60 -1.09 11.28 2.21
CA GLU A 60 -1.08 10.21 1.22
C GLU A 60 -1.66 8.89 1.76
N ILE A 61 -1.35 8.52 3.01
CA ILE A 61 -1.98 7.37 3.67
C ILE A 61 -3.50 7.53 3.73
N ASN A 62 -3.99 8.73 4.06
CA ASN A 62 -5.43 9.01 4.11
C ASN A 62 -6.08 8.95 2.72
N GLN A 63 -5.41 9.48 1.69
CA GLN A 63 -5.91 9.41 0.30
C GLN A 63 -6.02 7.97 -0.19
N VAL A 64 -4.99 7.15 0.06
CA VAL A 64 -5.01 5.72 -0.27
C VAL A 64 -6.10 4.99 0.52
N SER A 65 -6.24 5.28 1.82
CA SER A 65 -7.27 4.68 2.67
C SER A 65 -8.68 4.98 2.15
N GLN A 66 -8.97 6.23 1.80
CA GLN A 66 -10.26 6.61 1.22
C GLN A 66 -10.55 5.88 -0.09
N ILE A 67 -9.56 5.80 -0.99
CA ILE A 67 -9.69 5.05 -2.25
C ILE A 67 -10.01 3.57 -1.99
N MET A 68 -9.33 2.96 -1.01
CA MET A 68 -9.56 1.57 -0.63
C MET A 68 -10.98 1.37 -0.08
N GLU A 69 -11.47 2.30 0.71
CA GLU A 69 -12.85 2.28 1.21
C GLU A 69 -13.87 2.42 0.06
N ASP A 70 -13.67 3.37 -0.85
CA ASP A 70 -14.58 3.64 -1.96
C ASP A 70 -14.65 2.47 -2.96
N ILE A 71 -13.53 1.78 -3.22
CA ILE A 71 -13.46 0.71 -4.22
C ILE A 71 -13.94 -0.64 -3.66
N PHE A 72 -13.60 -0.93 -2.40
CA PHE A 72 -13.76 -2.27 -1.83
C PHE A 72 -14.83 -2.36 -0.75
N ALA A 73 -15.31 -1.22 -0.21
CA ALA A 73 -16.27 -1.16 0.90
C ALA A 73 -15.93 -2.15 2.04
N PRO A 74 -14.70 -2.12 2.59
CA PRO A 74 -14.27 -3.06 3.61
C PRO A 74 -15.02 -2.84 4.93
N LYS A 75 -14.99 -3.86 5.79
CA LYS A 75 -15.42 -3.71 7.18
C LYS A 75 -14.48 -2.78 7.96
N SER A 76 -13.18 -2.87 7.67
CA SER A 76 -12.12 -2.12 8.34
C SER A 76 -10.88 -2.04 7.46
N LEU A 77 -10.03 -1.04 7.71
CA LEU A 77 -8.69 -0.96 7.15
C LEU A 77 -7.65 -1.34 8.20
N ASN A 78 -6.61 -2.07 7.79
CA ASN A 78 -5.39 -2.22 8.57
C ASN A 78 -4.29 -1.37 7.94
N VAL A 79 -3.72 -0.46 8.73
CA VAL A 79 -2.61 0.40 8.32
C VAL A 79 -1.42 0.14 9.23
N ALA A 80 -0.27 -0.20 8.65
CA ALA A 80 0.92 -0.54 9.45
C ALA A 80 2.22 -0.29 8.67
N ALA A 81 3.24 0.19 9.38
CA ALA A 81 4.64 0.08 8.98
C ALA A 81 5.31 -0.96 9.88
N LEU A 82 5.86 -2.02 9.29
CA LEU A 82 6.49 -3.13 10.03
C LEU A 82 8.00 -3.20 9.74
N GLY A 83 8.39 -3.65 8.55
CA GLY A 83 9.79 -3.60 8.11
C GLY A 83 10.71 -4.73 8.59
N ASN A 84 10.22 -5.73 9.33
CA ASN A 84 11.07 -6.82 9.86
C ASN A 84 11.74 -7.69 8.77
N VAL A 85 11.11 -7.85 7.61
CA VAL A 85 11.61 -8.69 6.51
C VAL A 85 12.30 -7.85 5.42
N VAL A 86 11.72 -6.71 5.08
CA VAL A 86 12.31 -5.72 4.16
C VAL A 86 12.44 -4.42 4.93
N SER A 87 13.66 -3.96 5.15
CA SER A 87 13.93 -2.79 5.99
C SER A 87 13.56 -1.47 5.33
N GLN A 88 13.51 -1.38 3.99
CA GLN A 88 13.07 -0.16 3.31
C GLN A 88 11.67 0.20 3.79
N LEU A 89 11.49 1.42 4.29
CA LEU A 89 10.22 1.88 4.83
C LEU A 89 9.10 1.72 3.79
N HIS A 90 8.04 1.03 4.20
CA HIS A 90 6.82 0.88 3.44
C HIS A 90 5.63 0.79 4.40
N ILE A 91 4.50 1.34 3.97
CA ILE A 91 3.28 1.42 4.74
C ILE A 91 2.23 0.57 4.04
N HIS A 92 1.71 -0.43 4.74
CA HIS A 92 0.61 -1.26 4.28
C HIS A 92 -0.72 -0.56 4.51
N VAL A 93 -1.63 -0.64 3.54
CA VAL A 93 -3.05 -0.29 3.66
C VAL A 93 -3.87 -1.46 3.10
N ILE A 94 -4.56 -2.17 3.99
CA ILE A 94 -5.22 -3.44 3.68
C ILE A 94 -6.71 -3.35 3.97
N ALA A 95 -7.54 -3.67 2.98
CA ALA A 95 -8.99 -3.82 3.14
C ALA A 95 -9.32 -5.16 3.79
N ARG A 96 -10.05 -5.12 4.92
CA ARG A 96 -10.42 -6.29 5.73
C ARG A 96 -11.93 -6.54 5.73
N PHE A 97 -12.31 -7.80 5.78
CA PHE A 97 -13.70 -8.25 5.76
C PHE A 97 -13.93 -9.32 6.82
N GLU A 98 -15.14 -9.39 7.40
CA GLU A 98 -15.47 -10.41 8.42
C GLU A 98 -15.36 -11.85 7.89
N ASN A 99 -15.44 -12.02 6.58
CA ASN A 99 -15.31 -13.29 5.87
C ASN A 99 -13.95 -13.46 5.16
N ASP A 100 -12.98 -12.58 5.38
CA ASP A 100 -11.63 -12.78 4.86
C ASP A 100 -10.91 -13.90 5.61
N GLN A 101 -9.88 -14.46 4.98
CA GLN A 101 -9.26 -15.72 5.40
C GLN A 101 -8.63 -15.65 6.81
N THR A 102 -8.28 -14.46 7.28
CA THR A 102 -7.56 -14.27 8.55
C THR A 102 -8.32 -13.48 9.58
N TRP A 103 -9.53 -13.00 9.28
CA TRP A 103 -10.33 -12.24 10.23
C TRP A 103 -10.59 -13.04 11.53
N PRO A 104 -10.44 -12.44 12.73
CA PRO A 104 -10.09 -11.04 13.02
C PRO A 104 -8.57 -10.78 13.21
N GLY A 105 -7.72 -11.76 12.92
CA GLY A 105 -6.28 -11.69 13.06
C GLY A 105 -5.58 -10.88 11.95
N PRO A 106 -4.25 -10.66 12.09
CA PRO A 106 -3.43 -9.99 11.08
C PRO A 106 -3.24 -10.85 9.82
N VAL A 107 -3.06 -10.21 8.66
CA VAL A 107 -2.82 -10.93 7.38
C VAL A 107 -1.40 -11.50 7.26
N TRP A 108 -0.42 -10.86 7.92
CA TRP A 108 1.00 -11.17 7.71
C TRP A 108 1.37 -12.58 8.19
N GLY A 109 1.93 -13.39 7.27
CA GLY A 109 2.51 -14.70 7.58
C GLY A 109 1.50 -15.83 7.84
N GLN A 110 0.20 -15.60 7.64
CA GLN A 110 -0.83 -16.61 7.93
C GLN A 110 -1.02 -17.61 6.77
N HIS A 111 -0.99 -17.12 5.53
CA HIS A 111 -1.22 -17.94 4.34
C HIS A 111 -0.26 -17.56 3.21
N PRO A 112 0.01 -18.48 2.27
CA PRO A 112 0.74 -18.15 1.06
C PRO A 112 0.00 -17.09 0.23
N ALA A 113 0.76 -16.18 -0.39
CA ALA A 113 0.19 -15.21 -1.30
C ALA A 113 -0.49 -15.90 -2.49
N ARG A 114 -1.67 -15.41 -2.86
CA ARG A 114 -2.39 -15.86 -4.06
C ARG A 114 -2.22 -14.81 -5.16
N PRO A 115 -1.51 -15.07 -6.26
CA PRO A 115 -1.36 -14.08 -7.32
C PRO A 115 -2.71 -13.67 -7.93
N TYR A 116 -2.81 -12.42 -8.40
CA TYR A 116 -3.98 -12.01 -9.19
C TYR A 116 -4.00 -12.75 -10.53
N GLU A 117 -5.18 -13.29 -10.90
CA GLU A 117 -5.38 -14.02 -12.17
C GLU A 117 -5.54 -13.08 -13.38
N ASP A 118 -5.99 -11.85 -13.13
CA ASP A 118 -6.20 -10.82 -14.13
C ASP A 118 -5.75 -9.44 -13.62
N LYS A 119 -5.83 -8.42 -14.49
CA LYS A 119 -5.46 -7.04 -14.14
C LYS A 119 -6.65 -6.18 -13.71
N ASN A 120 -7.83 -6.73 -13.47
CA ASN A 120 -9.03 -5.94 -13.20
C ASN A 120 -8.88 -5.10 -11.93
N THR A 121 -8.35 -5.69 -10.85
CA THR A 121 -8.09 -4.97 -9.60
C THR A 121 -7.07 -3.85 -9.80
N LEU A 122 -5.95 -4.15 -10.47
CA LEU A 122 -4.93 -3.16 -10.79
C LEU A 122 -5.50 -2.00 -11.62
N ASN A 123 -6.22 -2.29 -12.70
CA ASN A 123 -6.83 -1.29 -13.57
C ASN A 123 -7.86 -0.41 -12.82
N ARG A 124 -8.66 -0.99 -11.92
CA ARG A 124 -9.62 -0.23 -11.08
C ARG A 124 -8.88 0.77 -10.18
N LEU A 125 -7.79 0.33 -9.55
CA LEU A 125 -6.97 1.19 -8.69
C LEU A 125 -6.27 2.28 -9.50
N GLU A 126 -5.60 1.93 -10.61
CA GLU A 126 -4.97 2.90 -11.51
C GLU A 126 -5.94 4.00 -11.95
N ASN A 127 -7.17 3.63 -12.31
CA ASN A 127 -8.19 4.59 -12.71
C ASN A 127 -8.62 5.52 -11.56
N ALA A 128 -8.75 4.99 -10.34
CA ALA A 128 -9.09 5.80 -9.18
C ALA A 128 -7.96 6.79 -8.83
N PHE A 129 -6.71 6.35 -8.86
CA PHE A 129 -5.56 7.24 -8.61
C PHE A 129 -5.40 8.30 -9.72
N LYS A 130 -5.64 7.97 -10.98
CA LYS A 130 -5.66 8.94 -12.08
C LYS A 130 -6.71 10.03 -11.85
N GLN A 131 -7.90 9.67 -11.38
CA GLN A 131 -8.96 10.63 -11.06
C GLN A 131 -8.57 11.53 -9.88
N LEU A 132 -7.97 10.98 -8.83
CA LEU A 132 -7.46 11.74 -7.69
C LEU A 132 -6.44 12.79 -8.14
N GLN A 133 -5.45 12.39 -8.95
CA GLN A 133 -4.39 13.26 -9.44
C GLN A 133 -4.88 14.36 -10.39
N SER A 134 -6.00 14.14 -11.09
CA SER A 134 -6.61 15.15 -11.96
C SER A 134 -7.32 16.29 -11.23
N ARG A 135 -7.56 16.14 -9.92
CA ARG A 135 -8.30 17.12 -9.08
C ARG A 135 -7.39 18.02 -8.24
N ALA A 136 -6.09 17.72 -8.19
CA ALA A 136 -5.06 18.48 -7.47
C ALA A 136 -4.43 19.53 -8.39
#